data_AF-A0A0C2U7L3-F1
#
_entry.id   AF-A0A0C2U7L3-F1
#
_cell.length_a   1.000
_cell.length_b   1.000
_cell.length_c   1.000
_cell.angle_alpha   90.00
_cell.angle_beta   90.00
_cell.angle_gamma   90.00
#
_symmetry.space_group_name_H-M   'P 1'
#
loop_
_entity.id
_entity.type
_entity.pdbx_description
1 polymer ?
#
loop_
_entity_poly.entity_id
_entity_poly.type
_entity_poly.pdbx_seq_one_letter_code
_entity_poly.pdbx_strand_id
1 'polypeptide(L)'
;MKAVGWVAALGLVTALGAEAAPQAVEYKGRKIQIGAGEQASECVALLRKAIDMTAELAPKQRALSAEVKDLRCQPISADKQTNAVVDNTIGIYTMQSPDIPGGYIRFPLKPGSLSAAEVVISLVGNGQYAKWHQAYLAAKSQGDASARRYHAILTKSDQKILSAAECELLDHRRAAVKALDLGERRLASINRESSLRGCP
;
A
#
# COMPACT_ATOMS: atom_id res chain seq x y z
N MET A 1 24.02 -51.88 -50.41
CA MET A 1 23.06 -50.75 -50.43
C MET A 1 23.02 -50.17 -49.02
N LYS A 2 23.34 -48.89 -48.88
CA LYS A 2 23.53 -48.17 -47.61
C LYS A 2 22.28 -47.36 -47.26
N ALA A 3 21.97 -47.33 -45.96
CA ALA A 3 21.34 -46.23 -45.21
C ALA A 3 19.83 -45.97 -45.48
N VAL A 4 18.99 -45.43 -44.59
CA VAL A 4 19.11 -44.72 -43.31
C VAL A 4 17.83 -45.02 -42.51
N GLY A 5 17.94 -45.44 -41.25
CA GLY A 5 16.82 -45.44 -40.30
C GLY A 5 16.67 -44.05 -39.69
N TRP A 6 15.50 -43.44 -39.83
CA TRP A 6 15.18 -42.16 -39.20
C TRP A 6 14.85 -42.38 -37.73
N VAL A 7 15.73 -41.90 -36.84
CA VAL A 7 15.45 -41.73 -35.41
C VAL A 7 14.65 -40.44 -35.27
N ALA A 8 13.38 -40.54 -34.87
CA ALA A 8 12.59 -39.40 -34.44
C ALA A 8 13.12 -38.91 -33.09
N ALA A 9 13.58 -37.66 -33.08
CA ALA A 9 14.10 -36.97 -31.92
C ALA A 9 13.03 -36.83 -30.83
N LEU A 10 13.24 -37.42 -29.66
CA LEU A 10 12.61 -36.96 -28.42
C LEU A 10 13.28 -35.64 -28.04
N GLY A 11 12.64 -34.54 -28.45
CA GLY A 11 12.91 -33.22 -27.90
C GLY A 11 12.49 -33.20 -26.44
N LEU A 12 13.47 -33.36 -25.54
CA LEU A 12 13.35 -33.06 -24.13
C LEU A 12 13.14 -31.54 -24.01
N VAL A 13 11.89 -31.09 -23.84
CA VAL A 13 11.62 -29.69 -23.49
C VAL A 13 11.97 -29.52 -22.02
N THR A 14 13.16 -28.99 -21.77
CA THR A 14 13.52 -28.41 -20.48
C THR A 14 12.55 -27.25 -20.22
N ALA A 15 11.65 -27.44 -19.26
CA ALA A 15 10.88 -26.35 -18.67
C ALA A 15 11.84 -25.45 -17.87
N LEU A 16 12.56 -24.59 -18.58
CA LEU A 16 13.26 -23.46 -18.00
C LEU A 16 12.21 -22.49 -17.45
N GLY A 17 12.26 -22.29 -16.13
CA GLY A 17 11.42 -21.43 -15.30
C GLY A 17 10.55 -20.42 -16.06
N ALA A 18 9.30 -20.79 -16.30
CA ALA A 18 8.26 -19.80 -16.43
C ALA A 18 8.03 -19.25 -15.01
N GLU A 19 8.59 -18.07 -14.74
CA GLU A 19 8.18 -17.26 -13.59
C GLU A 19 6.66 -17.13 -13.68
N ALA A 20 5.94 -17.74 -12.74
CA ALA A 20 4.49 -17.81 -12.81
C ALA A 20 3.95 -16.38 -12.97
N ALA A 21 3.18 -16.14 -14.05
CA ALA A 21 2.65 -14.82 -14.34
C ALA A 21 1.95 -14.26 -13.08
N PRO A 22 2.20 -13.00 -12.70
CA PRO A 22 1.63 -12.42 -11.50
C PRO A 22 0.12 -12.58 -11.53
N GLN A 23 -0.41 -13.34 -10.57
CA GLN A 23 -1.84 -13.57 -10.46
C GLN A 23 -2.47 -12.33 -9.84
N ALA A 24 -3.70 -12.00 -10.24
CA ALA A 24 -4.43 -10.89 -9.65
C ALA A 24 -5.82 -11.34 -9.24
N VAL A 25 -6.27 -10.84 -8.10
CA VAL A 25 -7.60 -11.09 -7.55
C VAL A 25 -8.31 -9.76 -7.36
N GLU A 26 -9.50 -9.63 -7.94
CA GLU A 26 -10.38 -8.50 -7.69
C GLU A 26 -11.19 -8.75 -6.41
N TYR A 27 -11.28 -7.74 -5.54
CA TYR A 27 -12.07 -7.82 -4.31
C TYR A 27 -12.65 -6.45 -3.94
N LYS A 28 -13.99 -6.35 -3.95
CA LYS A 28 -14.75 -5.11 -3.64
C LYS A 28 -14.21 -3.87 -4.39
N GLY A 29 -13.92 -4.02 -5.68
CA GLY A 29 -13.44 -2.93 -6.55
C GLY A 29 -11.95 -2.60 -6.41
N ARG A 30 -11.18 -3.43 -5.72
CA ARG A 30 -9.72 -3.31 -5.57
C ARG A 30 -9.03 -4.52 -6.21
N LYS A 31 -7.93 -4.26 -6.92
CA LYS A 31 -7.08 -5.28 -7.53
C LYS A 31 -5.95 -5.63 -6.58
N ILE A 32 -5.86 -6.91 -6.21
CA ILE A 32 -4.78 -7.45 -5.38
C ILE A 32 -3.86 -8.29 -6.26
N GLN A 33 -2.66 -7.80 -6.53
CA GLN A 33 -1.61 -8.53 -7.23
C GLN A 33 -0.92 -9.51 -6.27
N ILE A 34 -0.67 -10.71 -6.74
CA ILE A 34 -0.14 -11.83 -5.96
C ILE A 34 1.16 -12.28 -6.62
N GLY A 35 2.26 -12.22 -5.87
CA GLY A 35 3.56 -12.75 -6.29
C GLY A 35 3.69 -14.24 -6.00
N ALA A 36 4.77 -14.85 -6.48
CA ALA A 36 5.17 -16.19 -6.07
C ALA A 36 5.59 -16.18 -4.58
N GLY A 37 5.17 -17.17 -3.79
CA GLY A 37 5.57 -17.30 -2.38
C GLY A 37 4.47 -17.91 -1.51
N GLU A 38 4.87 -18.72 -0.52
CA GLU A 38 3.95 -19.50 0.32
C GLU A 38 3.00 -18.62 1.15
N GLN A 39 3.46 -17.44 1.55
CA GLN A 39 2.69 -16.54 2.41
C GLN A 39 1.75 -15.59 1.64
N ALA A 40 1.72 -15.66 0.30
CA ALA A 40 0.93 -14.72 -0.51
C ALA A 40 -0.59 -14.87 -0.25
N SER A 41 -1.06 -16.08 0.02
CA SER A 41 -2.45 -16.39 0.37
C SER A 41 -2.87 -15.78 1.71
N GLU A 42 -2.00 -15.82 2.72
CA GLU A 42 -2.22 -15.21 4.04
C GLU A 42 -2.31 -13.68 3.94
N CYS A 43 -1.44 -13.07 3.14
CA CYS A 43 -1.49 -11.64 2.84
C CYS A 43 -2.83 -11.25 2.18
N VAL A 44 -3.30 -12.03 1.20
CA VAL A 44 -4.59 -11.79 0.54
C VAL A 44 -5.75 -11.92 1.54
N ALA A 45 -5.72 -12.93 2.41
CA ALA A 45 -6.74 -13.10 3.44
C ALA A 45 -6.77 -11.92 4.43
N LEU A 46 -5.60 -11.46 4.87
CA LEU A 46 -5.47 -10.29 5.73
C LEU A 46 -5.98 -9.02 5.05
N LEU A 47 -5.64 -8.81 3.77
CA LEU A 47 -6.13 -7.69 2.97
C LEU A 47 -7.65 -7.71 2.83
N ARG A 48 -8.24 -8.87 2.52
CA ARG A 48 -9.70 -9.02 2.43
C ARG A 48 -10.37 -8.67 3.75
N LYS A 49 -9.86 -9.20 4.87
CA LYS A 49 -10.35 -8.88 6.21
C LYS A 49 -10.25 -7.38 6.51
N ALA A 50 -9.13 -6.74 6.18
CA ALA A 50 -8.98 -5.30 6.37
C ALA A 50 -9.96 -4.51 5.49
N ILE A 51 -10.12 -4.90 4.22
CA ILE A 51 -11.09 -4.30 3.30
C ILE A 51 -12.51 -4.39 3.86
N ASP A 52 -12.90 -5.53 4.44
CA ASP A 52 -14.20 -5.70 5.09
C ASP A 52 -14.35 -4.77 6.30
N MET A 53 -13.33 -4.70 7.15
CA MET A 53 -13.31 -3.81 8.32
C MET A 53 -13.41 -2.32 7.96
N THR A 54 -13.12 -1.91 6.71
CA THR A 54 -13.35 -0.52 6.29
C THR A 54 -14.83 -0.11 6.33
N ALA A 55 -15.77 -1.07 6.41
CA ALA A 55 -17.18 -0.81 6.63
C ALA A 55 -17.45 -0.16 8.00
N GLU A 56 -16.62 -0.40 9.02
CA GLU A 56 -16.76 0.21 10.34
C GLU A 56 -16.33 1.68 10.37
N LEU A 57 -15.61 2.14 9.33
CA LEU A 57 -15.13 3.51 9.26
C LEU A 57 -16.26 4.49 8.92
N ALA A 58 -16.14 5.71 9.45
CA ALA A 58 -16.95 6.84 9.03
C ALA A 58 -16.79 7.13 7.51
N PRO A 59 -17.78 7.76 6.85
CA PRO A 59 -17.81 7.91 5.40
C PRO A 59 -16.54 8.54 4.81
N LYS A 60 -15.96 9.57 5.47
CA LYS A 60 -14.73 10.23 5.01
C LYS A 60 -13.55 9.24 4.96
N GLN A 61 -13.29 8.52 6.05
CA GLN A 61 -12.19 7.55 6.14
C GLN A 61 -12.43 6.34 5.24
N ARG A 62 -13.69 5.88 5.11
CA ARG A 62 -14.04 4.82 4.17
C ARG A 62 -13.70 5.22 2.73
N ALA A 63 -14.08 6.42 2.31
CA ALA A 63 -13.76 6.95 0.99
C ALA A 63 -12.23 7.02 0.77
N LEU A 64 -11.47 7.50 1.76
CA LEU A 64 -10.00 7.50 1.68
C LEU A 64 -9.45 6.09 1.47
N SER A 65 -9.87 5.12 2.28
CA SER A 65 -9.40 3.74 2.10
C SER A 65 -9.72 3.19 0.71
N ALA A 66 -10.83 3.62 0.08
CA ALA A 66 -11.26 3.19 -1.25
C ALA A 66 -10.44 3.82 -2.40
N GLU A 67 -9.71 4.92 -2.17
CA GLU A 67 -8.78 5.49 -3.15
C GLU A 67 -7.62 4.53 -3.46
N VAL A 68 -7.33 3.62 -2.54
CA VAL A 68 -6.33 2.58 -2.73
C VAL A 68 -6.92 1.45 -3.55
N LYS A 69 -6.57 1.43 -4.84
CA LYS A 69 -7.07 0.44 -5.81
C LYS A 69 -6.07 -0.65 -6.19
N ASP A 70 -4.77 -0.34 -6.19
CA ASP A 70 -3.70 -1.30 -6.50
C ASP A 70 -3.04 -1.77 -5.21
N LEU A 71 -3.34 -3.01 -4.83
CA LEU A 71 -2.79 -3.69 -3.68
C LEU A 71 -1.86 -4.80 -4.16
N ARG A 72 -0.77 -5.07 -3.43
CA ARG A 72 0.19 -6.11 -3.82
C ARG A 72 0.58 -6.95 -2.61
N CYS A 73 0.56 -8.26 -2.80
CA CYS A 73 1.07 -9.30 -1.91
C CYS A 73 2.25 -9.98 -2.62
N GLN A 74 3.39 -9.29 -2.64
CA GLN A 74 4.59 -9.76 -3.33
C GLN A 74 5.74 -9.93 -2.33
N PRO A 75 6.56 -10.98 -2.48
CA PRO A 75 7.77 -11.13 -1.67
C PRO A 75 8.73 -9.98 -1.98
N ILE A 76 9.53 -9.61 -0.99
CA ILE A 76 10.62 -8.66 -1.19
C ILE A 76 11.81 -9.43 -1.74
N SER A 77 12.39 -8.94 -2.83
CA SER A 77 13.60 -9.51 -3.39
C SER A 77 14.73 -9.51 -2.36
N ALA A 78 15.53 -10.59 -2.30
CA ALA A 78 16.51 -10.81 -1.23
C ALA A 78 17.52 -9.65 -1.08
N ASP A 79 17.87 -8.97 -2.18
CA ASP A 79 18.72 -7.79 -2.24
C ASP A 79 18.12 -6.53 -1.58
N LYS A 80 16.79 -6.51 -1.39
CA LYS A 80 16.03 -5.41 -0.78
C LYS A 80 15.47 -5.77 0.60
N GLN A 81 15.70 -7.00 1.07
CA GLN A 81 15.38 -7.40 2.42
C GLN A 81 16.31 -6.66 3.38
N THR A 82 15.76 -6.14 4.46
CA THR A 82 16.53 -5.55 5.57
C THR A 82 16.21 -6.36 6.83
N ASN A 83 17.05 -6.31 7.87
CA ASN A 83 16.84 -7.06 9.12
C ASN A 83 15.47 -6.83 9.80
N ALA A 84 14.71 -5.81 9.38
CA ALA A 84 13.37 -5.51 9.86
C ALA A 84 12.23 -6.14 9.03
N VAL A 85 12.52 -6.69 7.84
CA VAL A 85 11.53 -6.95 6.78
C VAL A 85 11.89 -8.24 6.03
N VAL A 86 11.54 -9.38 6.63
CA VAL A 86 11.88 -10.71 6.11
C VAL A 86 10.72 -11.33 5.31
N ASP A 87 9.49 -10.86 5.55
CA ASP A 87 8.27 -11.52 5.08
C ASP A 87 7.25 -10.51 4.55
N ASN A 88 6.75 -10.78 3.34
CA ASN A 88 5.71 -10.13 2.53
C ASN A 88 5.39 -8.63 2.67
N THR A 89 5.30 -7.95 1.53
CA THR A 89 4.83 -6.54 1.47
C THR A 89 3.32 -6.47 1.23
N ILE A 90 2.59 -5.61 1.95
CA ILE A 90 1.26 -5.12 1.57
C ILE A 90 1.42 -3.77 0.84
N GLY A 91 1.29 -3.76 -0.48
CA GLY A 91 1.47 -2.55 -1.27
C GLY A 91 0.31 -1.57 -1.09
N ILE A 92 0.59 -0.38 -0.58
CA ILE A 92 -0.30 0.79 -0.68
C ILE A 92 0.56 2.01 -1.06
N TYR A 93 0.06 2.79 -2.04
CA TYR A 93 0.53 4.07 -2.59
C TYR A 93 1.96 4.55 -2.24
N THR A 94 2.83 4.60 -3.25
CA THR A 94 3.95 5.55 -3.29
C THR A 94 3.83 6.37 -4.54
N MET A 95 4.82 7.23 -4.68
CA MET A 95 4.97 8.20 -5.70
C MET A 95 6.45 8.17 -6.05
N GLN A 96 6.79 7.77 -7.28
CA GLN A 96 8.19 7.74 -7.75
C GLN A 96 8.71 9.17 -7.92
N SER A 97 7.82 10.05 -8.36
CA SER A 97 7.97 11.50 -8.33
C SER A 97 6.58 12.12 -8.19
N PRO A 98 6.44 13.39 -7.76
CA PRO A 98 5.14 14.08 -7.70
C PRO A 98 4.32 13.99 -8.97
N ASP A 99 4.96 13.79 -10.12
CA ASP A 99 4.32 13.70 -11.43
C ASP A 99 4.04 12.25 -11.87
N ILE A 100 4.60 11.26 -11.18
CA ILE A 100 4.48 9.84 -11.53
C ILE A 100 3.82 9.10 -10.36
N PRO A 101 2.57 8.64 -10.52
CA PRO A 101 1.97 7.72 -9.56
C PRO A 101 2.80 6.43 -9.52
N GLY A 102 3.13 5.91 -8.34
CA GLY A 102 3.81 4.61 -8.29
C GLY A 102 3.94 4.03 -6.89
N GLY A 103 3.11 3.04 -6.53
CA GLY A 103 3.04 2.24 -5.27
C GLY A 103 4.35 1.67 -4.68
N TYR A 104 4.54 1.71 -3.32
CA TYR A 104 5.51 0.97 -2.46
C TYR A 104 5.58 1.48 -0.98
N ILE A 105 4.55 1.31 -0.15
CA ILE A 105 4.80 1.27 1.31
C ILE A 105 5.03 -0.18 1.75
N ARG A 106 6.09 -0.35 2.54
CA ARG A 106 6.55 -1.61 3.08
C ARG A 106 5.79 -1.93 4.37
N PHE A 107 5.00 -2.98 4.36
CA PHE A 107 4.64 -3.67 5.60
C PHE A 107 5.58 -4.86 5.71
N PRO A 108 6.49 -4.91 6.70
CA PRO A 108 7.04 -6.20 7.09
C PRO A 108 5.90 -7.02 7.68
N LEU A 109 5.35 -7.96 6.92
CA LEU A 109 4.50 -9.00 7.48
C LEU A 109 5.35 -9.93 8.34
N LYS A 110 5.76 -9.49 9.53
CA LYS A 110 6.25 -10.45 10.53
C LYS A 110 5.05 -11.34 10.91
N PRO A 111 5.08 -12.66 10.61
CA PRO A 111 3.98 -13.56 10.94
C PRO A 111 3.63 -13.44 12.43
N GLY A 112 2.36 -13.21 12.75
CA GLY A 112 1.85 -13.11 14.13
C GLY A 112 1.76 -11.71 14.75
N SER A 113 2.15 -10.63 14.05
CA SER A 113 2.20 -9.28 14.66
C SER A 113 1.35 -8.18 14.01
N LEU A 114 0.86 -8.37 12.78
CA LEU A 114 0.06 -7.37 12.07
C LEU A 114 -1.43 -7.71 12.10
N SER A 115 -2.23 -6.75 12.57
CA SER A 115 -3.69 -6.87 12.61
C SER A 115 -4.34 -6.28 11.35
N ALA A 116 -5.48 -6.82 10.95
CA ALA A 116 -6.29 -6.23 9.87
C ALA A 116 -6.64 -4.76 10.14
N ALA A 117 -6.77 -4.37 11.41
CA ALA A 117 -6.99 -2.99 11.83
C ALA A 117 -5.82 -2.05 11.49
N GLU A 118 -4.58 -2.51 11.61
CA GLU A 118 -3.40 -1.71 11.22
C GLU A 118 -3.32 -1.53 9.71
N VAL A 119 -3.73 -2.55 8.95
CA VAL A 119 -3.90 -2.43 7.50
C VAL A 119 -4.99 -1.41 7.16
N VAL A 120 -6.11 -1.37 7.89
CA VAL A 120 -7.16 -0.34 7.69
C VAL A 120 -6.60 1.06 7.91
N ILE A 121 -5.89 1.29 9.03
CA ILE A 121 -5.28 2.60 9.33
C ILE A 121 -4.34 3.02 8.20
N SER A 122 -3.54 2.08 7.68
CA SER A 122 -2.66 2.31 6.55
C SER A 122 -3.42 2.69 5.27
N LEU A 123 -4.49 1.95 4.93
CA LEU A 123 -5.32 2.25 3.76
C LEU A 123 -5.88 3.67 3.82
N VAL A 124 -6.34 4.12 5.00
CA VAL A 124 -6.83 5.49 5.18
C VAL A 124 -5.72 6.52 4.97
N GLY A 125 -4.57 6.35 5.62
CA GLY A 125 -3.46 7.31 5.51
C GLY A 125 -2.92 7.41 4.08
N ASN A 126 -2.77 6.29 3.39
CA ASN A 126 -2.36 6.28 2.00
C ASN A 126 -3.42 6.82 1.04
N GLY A 127 -4.70 6.58 1.32
CA GLY A 127 -5.79 7.21 0.59
C GLY A 127 -5.70 8.74 0.60
N GLN A 128 -5.26 9.31 1.73
CA GLN A 128 -5.01 10.74 1.83
C GLN A 128 -3.85 11.19 0.93
N TYR A 129 -2.74 10.43 0.90
CA TYR A 129 -1.64 10.71 -0.03
C TYR A 129 -2.07 10.61 -1.49
N ALA A 130 -2.87 9.61 -1.85
CA ALA A 130 -3.44 9.48 -3.19
C ALA A 130 -4.28 10.70 -3.57
N LYS A 131 -5.10 11.21 -2.64
CA LYS A 131 -5.86 12.46 -2.84
C LYS A 131 -4.98 13.67 -3.03
N TRP A 132 -3.93 13.86 -2.21
CA TRP A 132 -3.00 14.97 -2.40
C TRP A 132 -2.29 14.91 -3.75
N HIS A 133 -1.95 13.72 -4.22
CA HIS A 133 -1.36 13.54 -5.55
C HIS A 133 -2.34 13.83 -6.68
N GLN A 134 -3.57 13.31 -6.61
CA GLN A 134 -4.60 13.65 -7.60
C GLN A 134 -4.87 15.16 -7.63
N ALA A 135 -4.94 15.80 -6.46
CA ALA A 135 -5.11 17.25 -6.35
C ALA A 135 -3.91 18.01 -6.91
N TYR A 136 -2.69 17.54 -6.70
CA TYR A 136 -1.49 18.09 -7.32
C TYR A 136 -1.55 18.03 -8.85
N LEU A 137 -1.85 16.86 -9.42
CA LEU A 137 -1.91 16.70 -10.87
C LEU A 137 -2.99 17.59 -11.50
N ALA A 138 -4.16 17.68 -10.85
CA ALA A 138 -5.24 18.57 -11.29
C ALA A 138 -4.86 20.05 -11.18
N ALA A 139 -4.27 20.48 -10.07
CA ALA A 139 -3.82 21.86 -9.88
C ALA A 139 -2.71 22.22 -10.87
N LYS A 140 -1.76 21.30 -11.10
CA LYS A 140 -0.66 21.50 -12.05
C LYS A 140 -1.17 21.68 -13.48
N SER A 141 -2.12 20.86 -13.92
CA SER A 141 -2.67 20.96 -15.28
C SER A 141 -3.46 22.25 -15.52
N GLN A 142 -4.01 22.83 -14.45
CA GLN A 142 -4.75 24.10 -14.48
C GLN A 142 -3.87 25.33 -14.21
N GLY A 143 -2.60 25.17 -13.88
CA GLY A 143 -1.71 26.27 -13.49
C GLY A 143 -2.06 26.91 -12.14
N ASP A 144 -2.78 26.20 -11.27
CA ASP A 144 -3.19 26.70 -9.95
C ASP A 144 -1.99 26.76 -8.99
N ALA A 145 -1.88 27.88 -8.25
CA ALA A 145 -0.89 28.09 -7.20
C ALA A 145 -0.95 27.01 -6.10
N SER A 146 -2.10 26.35 -5.90
CA SER A 146 -2.26 25.23 -4.98
C SER A 146 -1.38 24.02 -5.31
N ALA A 147 -0.93 23.87 -6.57
CA ALA A 147 0.01 22.83 -6.98
C ALA A 147 1.32 22.87 -6.18
N ARG A 148 1.81 24.07 -5.83
CA ARG A 148 3.03 24.24 -5.01
C ARG A 148 2.85 23.65 -3.61
N ARG A 149 1.67 23.83 -3.02
CA ARG A 149 1.36 23.27 -1.70
C ARG A 149 1.38 21.76 -1.75
N TYR A 150 0.67 21.14 -2.69
CA TYR A 150 0.64 19.68 -2.77
C TYR A 150 2.00 19.09 -3.14
N HIS A 151 2.74 19.73 -4.06
CA HIS A 151 4.11 19.35 -4.36
C HIS A 151 4.97 19.30 -3.09
N ALA A 152 4.91 20.34 -2.24
CA ALA A 152 5.67 20.40 -1.01
C ALA A 152 5.28 19.32 0.02
N ILE A 153 4.00 18.94 0.10
CA ILE A 153 3.56 17.79 0.92
C ILE A 153 4.19 16.50 0.39
N LEU A 154 4.09 16.28 -0.92
CA LEU A 154 4.49 15.07 -1.59
C LEU A 154 6.01 14.87 -1.60
N THR A 155 6.80 15.93 -1.76
CA THR A 155 8.27 15.89 -1.72
C THR A 155 8.85 16.14 -0.34
N LYS A 156 8.01 16.47 0.66
CA LYS A 156 8.43 16.85 2.01
C LYS A 156 9.40 18.04 2.03
N SER A 157 9.25 18.99 1.09
CA SER A 157 10.20 20.09 0.90
C SER A 157 9.91 21.34 1.74
N ASP A 158 8.75 21.42 2.41
CA ASP A 158 8.38 22.54 3.27
C ASP A 158 7.84 22.02 4.61
N GLN A 159 8.55 22.35 5.70
CA GLN A 159 8.24 21.84 7.03
C GLN A 159 6.91 22.35 7.58
N LYS A 160 6.51 23.58 7.27
CA LYS A 160 5.25 24.17 7.76
C LYS A 160 4.06 23.48 7.09
N ILE A 161 4.14 23.30 5.77
CA ILE A 161 3.13 22.58 4.99
C ILE A 161 3.07 21.12 5.43
N LEU A 162 4.22 20.48 5.64
CA LEU A 162 4.30 19.10 6.10
C LEU A 162 3.65 18.91 7.47
N SER A 163 3.92 19.81 8.42
CA SER A 163 3.35 19.71 9.78
C SER A 163 1.81 19.77 9.76
N ALA A 164 1.23 20.65 8.94
CA ALA A 164 -0.23 20.71 8.77
C ALA A 164 -0.79 19.43 8.11
N ALA A 165 -0.11 18.89 7.10
CA ALA A 165 -0.50 17.63 6.45
C ALA A 165 -0.40 16.43 7.41
N GLU A 166 0.62 16.42 8.27
CA GLU A 166 0.79 15.41 9.30
C GLU A 166 -0.32 15.44 10.36
N CYS A 167 -0.81 16.63 10.72
CA CYS A 167 -1.98 16.75 11.60
C CYS A 167 -3.24 16.15 10.97
N GLU A 168 -3.48 16.41 9.68
CA GLU A 168 -4.58 15.80 8.95
C GLU A 168 -4.49 14.26 8.96
N LEU A 169 -3.28 13.70 8.78
CA LEU A 169 -3.05 12.25 8.87
C LEU A 169 -3.32 11.70 10.28
N LEU A 170 -2.91 12.42 11.33
CA LEU A 170 -3.16 12.03 12.72
C LEU A 170 -4.65 12.06 13.06
N ASP A 171 -5.41 13.03 12.56
CA ASP A 171 -6.86 13.07 12.71
C ASP A 171 -7.53 11.86 12.06
N HIS A 172 -7.10 11.50 10.85
CA HIS A 172 -7.58 10.30 10.18
C HIS A 172 -7.23 9.02 10.94
N ARG A 173 -6.02 8.94 11.49
CA ARG A 173 -5.57 7.82 12.33
C ARG A 173 -6.40 7.72 13.60
N ARG A 174 -6.64 8.83 14.30
CA ARG A 174 -7.48 8.91 15.51
C ARG A 174 -8.90 8.44 15.22
N ALA A 175 -9.50 8.93 14.14
CA ALA A 175 -10.85 8.54 13.74
C ALA A 175 -10.94 7.04 13.41
N ALA A 176 -9.97 6.48 12.71
CA ALA A 176 -9.92 5.05 12.40
C ALA A 176 -9.73 4.20 13.67
N VAL A 177 -8.83 4.58 14.57
CA VAL A 177 -8.62 3.89 15.85
C VAL A 177 -9.88 3.87 16.70
N LYS A 178 -10.61 4.99 16.76
CA LYS A 178 -11.87 5.09 17.49
C LYS A 178 -12.96 4.21 16.85
N ALA A 179 -13.09 4.26 15.52
CA ALA A 179 -14.10 3.48 14.79
C ALA A 179 -13.87 1.96 14.90
N LEU A 180 -12.61 1.53 14.96
CA LEU A 180 -12.23 0.13 15.06
C LEU A 180 -12.06 -0.37 16.50
N ASP A 181 -12.38 0.46 17.50
CA ASP A 181 -12.25 0.16 18.93
C ASP A 181 -10.89 -0.45 19.33
N LEU A 182 -9.79 0.15 18.89
CA LEU A 182 -8.43 -0.39 19.14
C LEU A 182 -7.86 0.02 20.51
N GLY A 183 -8.70 0.54 21.39
CA GLY A 183 -8.39 0.84 22.79
C GLY A 183 -7.76 2.22 23.07
N GLU A 184 -7.97 2.67 24.30
CA GLU A 184 -7.57 3.99 24.80
C GLU A 184 -6.06 4.26 24.76
N ARG A 185 -5.23 3.23 24.96
CA ARG A 185 -3.76 3.39 24.91
C ARG A 185 -3.30 3.88 23.54
N ARG A 186 -3.89 3.38 22.45
CA ARG A 186 -3.55 3.80 21.09
C ARG A 186 -4.04 5.22 20.82
N LEU A 187 -5.26 5.56 21.27
CA LEU A 187 -5.80 6.92 21.18
C LEU A 187 -4.92 7.93 21.93
N ALA A 188 -4.49 7.60 23.15
CA ALA A 188 -3.61 8.45 23.95
C ALA A 188 -2.25 8.69 23.27
N SER A 189 -1.67 7.66 22.63
CA SER A 189 -0.43 7.80 21.86
C SER A 189 -0.61 8.79 20.70
N ILE A 190 -1.71 8.70 19.95
CA ILE A 190 -2.00 9.60 18.82
C ILE A 190 -2.25 11.02 19.31
N ASN A 191 -2.97 11.19 20.42
CA ASN A 191 -3.20 12.51 21.01
C ASN A 191 -1.88 13.15 21.47
N ARG A 192 -0.95 12.37 22.04
CA ARG A 192 0.40 12.84 22.38
C ARG A 192 1.19 13.25 21.14
N GLU A 193 1.20 12.42 20.08
CA GLU A 193 1.82 12.75 18.79
C GLU A 193 1.25 14.05 18.21
N SER A 194 -0.07 14.22 18.27
CA SER A 194 -0.78 15.41 17.77
C SER A 194 -0.39 16.66 18.56
N SER A 195 -0.32 16.56 19.88
CA SER A 195 0.10 17.65 20.77
C SER A 195 1.55 18.08 20.51
N LEU A 196 2.47 17.12 20.37
CA LEU A 196 3.89 17.40 20.08
C LEU A 196 4.09 18.11 18.75
N ARG A 197 3.18 17.91 17.79
CA ARG A 197 3.22 18.54 16.47
C ARG A 197 2.45 19.86 16.40
N GLY A 198 1.81 20.28 17.48
CA GLY A 198 1.02 21.51 17.53
C GLY A 198 -0.22 21.45 16.63
N CYS A 199 -0.82 20.26 16.49
CA CYS A 199 -2.07 20.11 15.75
C CYS A 199 -3.20 20.86 16.47
N PRO A 200 -4.08 21.55 15.73
CA PRO A 200 -5.19 22.33 16.29
C PRO A 200 -6.23 21.46 17.00
#